data_AF-A0A354CRQ9-F1
#
_entry.id   AF-A0A354CRQ9-F1
#
_cell.length_a   1.000
_cell.length_b   1.000
_cell.length_c   1.000
_cell.angle_alpha   90.00
_cell.angle_beta   90.00
_cell.angle_gamma   90.00
#
_symmetry.space_group_name_H-M   'P 1'
#
loop_
_entity.id
_entity.type
_entity.pdbx_description
1 polymer ?
#
loop_
_entity_poly.entity_id
_entity_poly.type
_entity_poly.pdbx_seq_one_letter_code
_entity_poly.pdbx_strand_id
1 'polypeptide(L)'
;MKFEINETAYRFTYGEQHRLDKGGSKYSRFICEVYIFDPDTFLVCSKRSYSSKAMGSPLLYPFASGLDVQKAYIKFFKDKKLESEFSRLDDNAYWNTFWKRFDDGGQKLADYNKFEDFYRIKMIVDWCENNSIPYFVNKKDEFIRYTMEYGDLSII
;
A
#
# COMPACT_ATOMS: atom_id res chain seq x y z
N MET A 1 -15.00 20.27 1.38
CA MET A 1 -14.98 18.98 0.67
C MET A 1 -14.18 17.98 1.49
N LYS A 2 -14.38 16.66 1.33
CA LYS A 2 -13.60 15.63 2.05
C LYS A 2 -13.12 14.57 1.08
N PHE A 3 -11.92 14.04 1.30
CA PHE A 3 -11.39 12.91 0.54
C PHE A 3 -12.11 11.63 0.95
N GLU A 4 -12.61 10.88 -0.03
CA GLU A 4 -13.22 9.58 0.21
C GLU A 4 -12.16 8.47 0.10
N ILE A 5 -11.92 7.76 1.20
CA ILE A 5 -11.11 6.54 1.17
C ILE A 5 -12.03 5.38 0.80
N ASN A 6 -11.97 4.98 -0.47
CA ASN A 6 -12.67 3.85 -1.09
C ASN A 6 -11.67 2.92 -1.82
N GLU A 7 -12.16 1.86 -2.47
CA GLU A 7 -11.32 0.92 -3.21
C GLU A 7 -10.47 1.61 -4.30
N THR A 8 -11.00 2.66 -4.93
CA THR A 8 -10.25 3.42 -5.95
C THR A 8 -9.07 4.15 -5.34
N ALA A 9 -9.28 4.84 -4.21
CA ALA A 9 -8.22 5.49 -3.44
C ALA A 9 -7.16 4.47 -2.96
N TYR A 10 -7.60 3.28 -2.55
CA TYR A 10 -6.71 2.17 -2.19
C TYR A 10 -5.87 1.69 -3.38
N ARG A 11 -6.45 1.54 -4.57
CA ARG A 11 -5.72 1.06 -5.77
C ARG A 11 -4.57 1.97 -6.18
N PHE A 12 -4.63 3.26 -5.88
CA PHE A 12 -3.54 4.21 -6.15
C PHE A 12 -2.33 4.10 -5.20
N THR A 13 -2.42 3.30 -4.13
CA THR A 13 -1.31 3.08 -3.19
C THR A 13 -0.31 2.03 -3.67
N TYR A 14 -0.61 1.32 -4.76
CA TYR A 14 0.28 0.33 -5.35
C TYR A 14 0.81 0.83 -6.69
N GLY A 15 2.09 1.21 -6.71
CA GLY A 15 2.76 1.70 -7.92
C GLY A 15 3.08 0.61 -8.94
N GLU A 16 3.02 -0.66 -8.54
CA GLU A 16 3.33 -1.80 -9.40
C GLU A 16 2.07 -2.32 -10.10
N GLN A 17 1.80 -1.84 -11.31
CA GLN A 17 0.92 -2.59 -12.20
C GLN A 17 1.70 -3.78 -12.75
N HIS A 18 1.33 -5.00 -12.34
CA HIS A 18 1.67 -6.20 -13.11
C HIS A 18 1.01 -6.08 -14.49
N ARG A 19 1.75 -5.57 -15.48
CA ARG A 19 1.44 -5.93 -16.86
C ARG A 19 1.81 -7.40 -16.99
N LEU A 20 0.78 -8.25 -16.95
CA LEU A 20 0.87 -9.58 -17.54
C LEU A 20 1.19 -9.36 -19.02
N ASP A 21 2.48 -9.37 -19.38
CA ASP A 21 2.87 -9.48 -20.77
C ASP A 21 2.24 -10.78 -21.28
N LYS A 22 1.32 -10.67 -22.24
CA LYS A 22 0.72 -11.81 -22.98
C LYS A 22 1.76 -12.60 -23.80
N GLY A 23 3.04 -12.54 -23.44
CA GLY A 23 4.18 -13.09 -24.19
C GLY A 23 5.30 -13.69 -23.33
N GLY A 24 5.08 -13.99 -22.04
CA GLY A 24 5.94 -14.91 -21.30
C GLY A 24 7.39 -14.47 -21.03
N SER A 25 7.71 -13.18 -21.17
CA SER A 25 9.04 -12.68 -20.78
C SER A 25 9.04 -12.31 -19.29
N LYS A 26 9.92 -12.94 -18.50
CA LYS A 26 10.03 -12.84 -17.03
C LYS A 26 10.49 -11.46 -16.51
N TYR A 27 10.47 -10.42 -17.33
CA TYR A 27 10.89 -9.08 -16.97
C TYR A 27 9.88 -8.06 -17.50
N SER A 28 8.73 -8.00 -16.84
CA SER A 28 7.86 -6.83 -16.98
C SER A 28 8.67 -5.61 -16.54
N ARG A 29 8.88 -4.62 -17.42
CA ARG A 29 9.40 -3.32 -16.99
C ARG A 29 8.46 -2.79 -15.90
N PHE A 30 8.96 -2.72 -14.67
CA PHE A 30 8.27 -2.08 -13.56
C PHE A 30 8.10 -0.60 -13.88
N ILE A 31 6.96 -0.22 -14.45
CA ILE A 31 6.57 1.18 -14.49
C ILE A 31 5.91 1.43 -13.14
N CYS A 32 6.69 1.98 -12.21
CA CYS A 32 6.13 2.56 -11.00
C CYS A 32 5.29 3.77 -11.41
N GLU A 33 3.96 3.60 -11.44
CA GLU A 33 3.05 4.71 -11.69
C GLU A 33 2.99 5.55 -10.42
N VAL A 34 3.28 6.85 -10.56
CA VAL A 34 3.30 7.77 -9.42
C VAL A 34 2.02 8.57 -9.46
N TYR A 35 1.28 8.55 -8.35
CA TYR A 35 0.03 9.29 -8.20
C TYR A 35 0.23 10.56 -7.39
N ILE A 36 -0.55 11.58 -7.72
CA ILE A 36 -0.58 12.87 -7.02
C ILE A 36 -2.01 13.22 -6.66
N PHE A 37 -2.17 14.01 -5.61
CA PHE A 37 -3.44 14.48 -5.08
C PHE A 37 -3.53 16.00 -5.18
N ASP A 38 -4.67 16.48 -5.66
CA ASP A 38 -4.98 17.90 -5.70
C ASP A 38 -5.81 18.29 -4.45
N PRO A 39 -5.27 19.14 -3.56
CA PRO A 39 -5.98 19.58 -2.36
C PRO A 39 -7.20 20.45 -2.65
N ASP A 40 -7.30 21.07 -3.83
CA ASP A 40 -8.43 21.91 -4.20
C ASP A 40 -9.62 21.08 -4.67
N THR A 41 -9.35 20.02 -5.46
CA THR A 41 -10.39 19.16 -6.07
C THR A 41 -10.59 17.82 -5.36
N PHE A 42 -9.71 17.45 -4.43
CA PHE A 42 -9.70 16.17 -3.71
C PHE A 42 -9.62 14.95 -4.64
N LEU A 43 -9.01 15.13 -5.82
CA LEU A 43 -8.83 14.08 -6.81
C LEU A 43 -7.40 13.56 -6.82
N VAL A 44 -7.28 12.26 -7.05
CA VAL A 44 -6.00 11.58 -7.28
C VAL A 44 -5.86 11.32 -8.77
N CYS A 45 -4.71 11.63 -9.36
CA CYS A 45 -4.42 11.28 -10.74
C CYS A 45 -2.98 10.81 -10.92
N SER A 46 -2.71 10.14 -12.04
CA SER A 46 -1.35 9.86 -12.46
C SER A 46 -0.57 11.17 -12.63
N LYS A 47 0.66 11.22 -12.12
CA LYS A 47 1.60 12.33 -12.30
C LYS A 47 1.90 12.60 -13.77
N ARG A 48 1.75 11.60 -14.64
CA ARG A 48 2.00 11.69 -16.09
C ARG A 48 0.76 12.04 -16.90
N SER A 49 -0.42 12.10 -16.27
CA SER A 49 -1.67 12.43 -16.96
C SER A 49 -1.70 13.88 -17.44
N TYR A 50 -2.59 14.21 -18.38
CA TYR A 50 -2.82 15.60 -18.78
C TYR A 50 -3.34 16.44 -17.61
N SER A 51 -4.19 15.86 -16.77
CA SER A 51 -4.78 16.51 -15.59
C SER A 51 -3.73 16.99 -14.59
N SER A 52 -2.59 16.29 -14.44
CA SER A 52 -1.53 16.72 -13.52
C SER A 52 -0.92 18.08 -13.89
N LYS A 53 -0.93 18.45 -15.18
CA LYS A 53 -0.38 19.73 -15.67
C LYS A 53 -1.25 20.93 -15.27
N ALA A 54 -2.51 20.69 -14.96
CA ALA A 54 -3.46 21.73 -14.57
C ALA A 54 -3.48 21.95 -13.04
N MET A 55 -2.80 21.10 -12.26
CA MET A 55 -2.78 21.20 -10.79
C MET A 55 -1.77 22.27 -10.35
N GLY A 56 -2.21 23.18 -9.48
CA GLY A 56 -1.38 24.28 -8.99
C GLY A 56 -0.31 23.81 -8.00
N SER A 57 -0.69 23.04 -6.98
CA SER A 57 0.22 22.58 -5.92
C SER A 57 -0.16 21.19 -5.42
N PRO A 58 0.03 20.15 -6.26
CA PRO A 58 -0.36 18.80 -5.89
C PRO A 58 0.57 18.19 -4.85
N LEU A 59 0.02 17.35 -3.98
CA LEU A 59 0.74 16.52 -3.02
C LEU A 59 1.06 15.15 -3.64
N LEU A 60 2.18 14.55 -3.25
CA LEU A 60 2.45 13.16 -3.61
C LEU A 60 1.45 12.26 -2.87
N TYR A 61 0.73 11.41 -3.61
CA TYR A 61 -0.18 10.44 -3.02
C TYR A 61 0.63 9.27 -2.42
N PRO A 62 0.26 8.74 -1.24
CA PRO A 62 1.08 7.76 -0.55
C PRO A 62 1.09 6.44 -1.33
N PHE A 63 2.26 5.82 -1.40
CA PHE A 63 2.45 4.50 -1.99
C PHE A 63 3.38 3.68 -1.09
N ALA A 64 3.22 2.36 -1.13
CA ALA A 64 4.12 1.42 -0.48
C ALA A 64 4.68 0.46 -1.53
N SER A 65 6.00 0.26 -1.54
CA SER A 65 6.57 -0.87 -2.28
C SER A 65 6.28 -2.17 -1.54
N GLY A 66 6.31 -3.31 -2.23
CA GLY A 66 6.17 -4.60 -1.55
C GLY A 66 7.18 -4.79 -0.43
N LEU A 67 8.41 -4.28 -0.58
CA LEU A 67 9.42 -4.31 0.46
C LEU A 67 9.06 -3.46 1.69
N ASP A 68 8.43 -2.29 1.49
CA ASP A 68 7.97 -1.46 2.61
C ASP A 68 6.88 -2.18 3.41
N VAL A 69 5.96 -2.86 2.72
CA VAL A 69 4.91 -3.67 3.36
C VAL A 69 5.51 -4.84 4.14
N GLN A 70 6.48 -5.57 3.57
CA GLN A 70 7.16 -6.64 4.29
C GLN A 70 7.92 -6.13 5.53
N LYS A 71 8.57 -4.96 5.43
CA LYS A 71 9.24 -4.30 6.57
C LYS A 71 8.24 -3.89 7.65
N ALA A 72 7.07 -3.41 7.27
CA ALA A 72 5.98 -3.13 8.20
C ALA A 72 5.42 -4.41 8.86
N TYR A 73 5.29 -5.50 8.09
CA TYR A 73 4.79 -6.78 8.60
C TYR A 73 5.73 -7.43 9.63
N ILE A 74 7.06 -7.34 9.43
CA ILE A 74 8.00 -7.83 10.43
C ILE A 74 7.88 -7.04 11.75
N LYS A 75 7.77 -5.71 11.66
CA LYS A 75 7.58 -4.85 12.85
C LYS A 75 6.24 -5.07 13.54
N PHE A 76 5.21 -5.46 12.79
CA PHE A 76 3.88 -5.75 13.32
C PHE A 76 3.90 -6.85 14.39
N PHE A 77 4.76 -7.87 14.25
CA PHE A 77 4.91 -8.92 15.25
C PHE A 77 5.51 -8.45 16.58
N LYS A 78 6.15 -7.27 16.63
CA LYS A 78 6.89 -6.75 17.80
C LYS A 78 7.92 -7.76 18.35
N ASP A 79 8.41 -8.66 17.50
CA ASP A 79 9.38 -9.70 17.85
C ASP A 79 10.80 -9.17 17.59
N LYS A 80 11.50 -8.81 18.66
CA LYS A 80 12.88 -8.27 18.59
C LYS A 80 13.88 -9.21 17.92
N LYS A 81 13.67 -10.53 18.04
CA LYS A 81 14.56 -11.51 17.41
C LYS A 81 14.33 -11.54 15.91
N LEU A 82 13.06 -11.55 15.49
CA LEU A 82 12.68 -11.47 14.09
C LEU A 82 13.16 -10.16 13.46
N GLU A 83 12.92 -9.02 14.12
CA GLU A 83 13.41 -7.72 13.66
C GLU A 83 14.94 -7.70 13.52
N SER A 84 15.66 -8.22 14.51
CA SER A 84 17.13 -8.28 14.44
C SER A 84 17.63 -9.19 13.32
N GLU A 85 16.94 -10.30 13.03
CA GLU A 85 17.28 -11.20 11.93
C GLU A 85 17.17 -10.48 10.58
N PHE A 86 16.04 -9.79 10.35
CA PHE A 86 15.76 -9.10 9.10
C PHE A 86 16.55 -7.80 8.93
N SER A 87 16.90 -7.10 10.01
CA SER A 87 17.65 -5.82 9.96
C SER A 87 19.07 -5.94 9.36
N ARG A 88 19.63 -7.15 9.32
CA ARG A 88 20.98 -7.42 8.82
C ARG A 88 21.00 -7.79 7.34
N LEU A 89 19.83 -7.97 6.73
CA LEU A 89 19.70 -8.39 5.34
C LEU A 89 19.68 -7.17 4.42
N ASP A 90 20.35 -7.27 3.26
CA ASP A 90 20.09 -6.34 2.16
C ASP A 90 18.71 -6.58 1.55
N ASP A 91 18.21 -5.67 0.72
CA ASP A 91 16.85 -5.71 0.19
C ASP A 91 16.53 -7.01 -0.59
N ASN A 92 17.50 -7.58 -1.31
CA ASN A 92 17.31 -8.83 -2.06
C ASN A 92 17.26 -10.04 -1.12
N ALA A 93 18.17 -10.11 -0.15
CA ALA A 93 18.20 -11.15 0.87
C ALA A 93 16.97 -11.08 1.77
N TYR A 94 16.51 -9.86 2.08
CA TYR A 94 15.29 -9.58 2.82
C TYR A 94 14.08 -10.18 2.10
N TRP A 95 13.87 -9.79 0.85
CA TRP A 95 12.75 -10.25 0.03
C TRP A 95 12.67 -11.78 -0.04
N ASN A 96 13.79 -12.43 -0.35
CA ASN A 96 13.86 -13.88 -0.47
C ASN A 96 13.64 -14.60 0.86
N THR A 97 14.20 -14.07 1.95
CA THR A 97 14.04 -14.65 3.30
C THR A 97 12.61 -14.50 3.79
N PHE A 98 11.99 -13.36 3.51
CA PHE A 98 10.60 -13.09 3.84
C PHE A 98 9.68 -14.16 3.24
N TRP A 99 9.74 -14.33 1.92
CA TRP A 99 8.84 -15.27 1.23
C TRP A 99 9.09 -16.72 1.61
N LYS A 100 10.35 -17.14 1.84
CA LYS A 100 10.63 -18.49 2.37
C LYS A 100 9.95 -18.77 3.72
N ARG A 101 9.67 -17.74 4.51
CA ARG A 101 9.12 -17.87 5.87
C ARG A 101 7.60 -17.71 5.91
N PHE A 102 7.07 -16.80 5.09
CA PHE A 102 5.69 -16.34 5.13
C PHE A 102 4.85 -16.70 3.90
N ASP A 103 5.44 -17.23 2.83
CA ASP A 103 4.70 -17.87 1.74
C ASP A 103 4.74 -19.39 1.91
N ASP A 104 3.76 -19.89 2.65
CA ASP A 104 3.46 -21.33 2.73
C ASP A 104 2.35 -21.76 1.76
N GLY A 105 1.93 -20.86 0.86
CA GLY A 105 0.76 -21.05 -0.02
C GLY A 105 -0.58 -21.18 0.73
N GLY A 106 -0.61 -20.96 2.04
CA GLY A 106 -1.75 -21.20 2.90
C GLY A 106 -2.04 -20.02 3.83
N GLN A 107 -2.13 -20.31 5.13
CA GLN A 107 -2.58 -19.34 6.12
C GLN A 107 -1.62 -18.15 6.25
N LYS A 108 -0.30 -18.38 6.21
CA LYS A 108 0.67 -17.27 6.37
C LYS A 108 0.60 -16.28 5.21
N LEU A 109 0.44 -16.79 3.99
CA LEU A 109 0.25 -15.93 2.82
C LEU A 109 -1.07 -15.16 2.93
N ALA A 110 -2.15 -15.82 3.35
CA ALA A 110 -3.44 -15.16 3.57
C ALA A 110 -3.37 -14.06 4.65
N ASP A 111 -2.64 -14.31 5.74
CA ASP A 111 -2.45 -13.33 6.82
C ASP A 111 -1.60 -12.14 6.35
N TYR A 112 -0.55 -12.38 5.55
CA TYR A 112 0.23 -11.31 4.93
C TYR A 112 -0.63 -10.45 3.99
N ASN A 113 -1.42 -11.06 3.11
CA ASN A 113 -2.27 -10.32 2.16
C ASN A 113 -3.29 -9.43 2.91
N LYS A 114 -3.91 -9.95 3.97
CA LYS A 114 -4.82 -9.17 4.82
C LYS A 114 -4.10 -8.00 5.49
N PHE A 115 -2.90 -8.25 6.01
CA PHE A 115 -2.07 -7.19 6.60
C PHE A 115 -1.70 -6.12 5.57
N GLU A 116 -1.30 -6.52 4.36
CA GLU A 116 -0.93 -5.60 3.29
C GLU A 116 -2.09 -4.66 2.95
N ASP A 117 -3.30 -5.21 2.79
CA ASP A 117 -4.49 -4.43 2.50
C ASP A 117 -4.78 -3.42 3.63
N PHE A 118 -4.75 -3.89 4.88
CA PHE A 118 -4.94 -3.03 6.05
C PHE A 118 -3.88 -1.92 6.14
N TYR A 119 -2.60 -2.29 6.00
CA TYR A 119 -1.48 -1.37 6.08
C TYR A 119 -1.59 -0.26 5.03
N ARG A 120 -2.00 -0.61 3.80
CA ARG A 120 -2.17 0.36 2.72
C ARG A 120 -3.34 1.32 2.96
N ILE A 121 -4.46 0.85 3.53
CA ILE A 121 -5.55 1.75 3.95
C ILE A 121 -5.09 2.66 5.08
N LYS A 122 -4.42 2.11 6.10
CA LYS A 122 -3.86 2.90 7.21
C LYS A 122 -2.89 3.96 6.72
N MET A 123 -2.06 3.64 5.73
CA MET A 123 -1.12 4.59 5.13
C MET A 123 -1.84 5.79 4.49
N ILE A 124 -3.00 5.59 3.84
CA ILE A 124 -3.82 6.71 3.31
C ILE A 124 -4.33 7.58 4.46
N VAL A 125 -4.80 6.96 5.54
CA VAL A 125 -5.28 7.66 6.73
C VAL A 125 -4.16 8.50 7.35
N ASP A 126 -3.03 7.89 7.67
CA ASP A 126 -1.87 8.56 8.27
C ASP A 126 -1.37 9.70 7.35
N TRP A 127 -1.38 9.50 6.03
CA TRP A 127 -1.03 10.55 5.07
C TRP A 127 -2.03 11.71 5.07
N CYS A 128 -3.34 11.44 5.16
CA CYS A 128 -4.34 12.49 5.27
C CYS A 128 -4.15 13.30 6.55
N GLU A 129 -3.92 12.63 7.69
CA GLU A 129 -3.65 13.26 8.98
C GLU A 129 -2.40 14.14 8.93
N ASN A 130 -1.28 13.62 8.42
CA ASN A 130 -0.01 14.34 8.32
C ASN A 130 -0.06 15.57 7.40
N ASN A 131 -0.95 15.57 6.41
CA ASN A 131 -1.14 16.69 5.48
C ASN A 131 -2.36 17.55 5.80
N SER A 132 -3.03 17.32 6.94
CA SER A 132 -4.26 18.03 7.34
C SER A 132 -5.38 17.98 6.29
N ILE A 133 -5.46 16.87 5.54
CA ILE A 133 -6.47 16.65 4.50
C ILE A 133 -7.73 16.11 5.18
N PRO A 134 -8.90 16.78 5.07
CA PRO A 134 -10.13 16.25 5.64
C PRO A 134 -10.61 15.04 4.83
N TYR A 135 -10.86 13.90 5.50
CA TYR A 135 -11.23 12.64 4.85
C TYR A 135 -12.40 11.95 5.55
N PHE A 136 -12.92 10.90 4.92
CA PHE A 136 -13.75 9.88 5.55
C PHE A 136 -13.48 8.50 4.93
N VAL A 137 -13.59 7.46 5.74
CA VAL A 137 -13.49 6.07 5.28
C VAL A 137 -14.87 5.60 4.83
N ASN A 138 -15.01 5.21 3.56
CA ASN A 138 -16.29 4.75 3.02
C ASN A 138 -16.60 3.33 3.49
N LYS A 139 -17.25 3.21 4.67
CA LYS A 139 -17.65 1.91 5.23
C LYS A 139 -18.74 1.17 4.43
N LYS A 140 -19.30 1.79 3.38
CA LYS A 140 -20.25 1.14 2.46
C LYS A 140 -19.54 0.46 1.28
N ASP A 141 -18.29 0.82 1.03
CA ASP A 141 -17.43 0.10 0.09
C ASP A 141 -17.08 -1.27 0.69
N GLU A 142 -17.42 -2.35 -0.01
CA GLU A 142 -17.30 -3.70 0.51
C GLU A 142 -15.84 -4.10 0.79
N PHE A 143 -14.92 -3.70 -0.08
CA PHE A 143 -13.49 -3.97 0.09
C PHE A 143 -12.93 -3.25 1.31
N ILE A 144 -13.24 -1.95 1.44
CA ILE A 144 -12.79 -1.16 2.60
C ILE A 144 -13.40 -1.71 3.89
N ARG A 145 -14.70 -2.02 3.87
CA ARG A 145 -15.39 -2.58 5.03
C ARG A 145 -14.77 -3.90 5.47
N TYR A 146 -14.58 -4.84 4.54
CA TYR A 146 -13.92 -6.12 4.80
C TYR A 146 -12.53 -5.88 5.40
N THR A 147 -11.68 -5.11 4.73
CA THR A 147 -10.30 -4.89 5.17
C THR A 147 -10.22 -4.25 6.57
N MET A 148 -11.11 -3.30 6.87
CA MET A 148 -11.14 -2.62 8.16
C MET A 148 -11.80 -3.42 9.28
N GLU A 149 -12.76 -4.31 8.99
CA GLU A 149 -13.39 -5.21 9.96
C GLU A 149 -12.44 -6.35 10.36
N TYR A 150 -11.66 -6.89 9.43
CA TYR A 150 -10.64 -7.91 9.74
C TYR A 150 -9.37 -7.33 10.37
N GLY A 151 -9.14 -6.03 10.16
CA GLY A 151 -8.07 -5.28 10.80
C GLY A 151 -8.40 -4.75 12.19
N ASP A 152 -9.45 -5.27 12.87
CA ASP A 152 -9.83 -4.80 14.21
C ASP A 152 -8.62 -4.88 15.16
N LEU A 153 -8.11 -3.70 15.49
CA LEU A 153 -6.86 -3.40 16.21
C LEU A 153 -6.89 -3.84 17.69
N SER A 154 -7.84 -4.69 18.08
CA SER A 154 -7.98 -5.23 19.42
C SER A 154 -7.17 -6.52 19.66
N ILE A 155 -6.50 -7.04 18.62
CA ILE A 155 -5.67 -8.27 18.68
C ILE A 155 -4.20 -7.99 18.31
N ILE A 156 -3.64 -6.82 18.71
CA ILE A 156 -2.20 -6.48 18.62
C ILE A 156 -1.73 -5.75 19.88
#